data_AF-A0A7V0TQA0-F1
#
_entry.id   AF-A0A7V0TQA0-F1
#
_cell.length_a   1.000
_cell.length_b   1.000
_cell.length_c   1.000
_cell.angle_alpha   90.00
_cell.angle_beta   90.00
_cell.angle_gamma   90.00
#
_symmetry.space_group_name_H-M   'P 1'
#
loop_
_entity.id
_entity.type
_entity.pdbx_description
1 polymer ?
#
loop_
_entity_poly.entity_id
_entity_poly.type
_entity_poly.pdbx_seq_one_letter_code
_entity_poly.pdbx_strand_id
1 'polypeptide(L)'
;LRHLTAKHPDREFILIMGADNLATLSQWKDYKVLLEKYRIFVYPRPGYPVDEDAKHLNISLHEAPMVEISSSFIRDSIKQGKDMRFFLPPRVYEYILKKGFYR
;
A
#
# COMPACT_ATOMS: atom_id res chain seq x y z
N LEU A 1 9.52 10.49 3.31
CA LEU A 1 8.70 11.73 3.34
C LEU A 1 9.54 12.98 3.66
N ARG A 2 10.28 13.05 4.78
CA ARG A 2 11.16 14.22 5.08
C ARG A 2 12.02 14.70 3.90
N HIS A 3 12.67 13.77 3.19
CA HIS A 3 13.47 14.10 2.00
C HIS A 3 12.63 14.70 0.86
N LEU A 4 11.43 14.16 0.62
CA LEU A 4 10.54 14.66 -0.43
C LEU A 4 10.02 16.06 -0.09
N THR A 5 9.64 16.30 1.17
CA THR A 5 9.23 17.61 1.66
C THR A 5 10.35 18.64 1.54
N ALA A 6 11.59 18.27 1.89
CA ALA A 6 12.73 19.17 1.75
C ALA A 6 13.03 19.51 0.27
N LYS A 7 12.84 18.55 -0.64
CA LYS A 7 13.08 18.72 -2.08
C LYS A 7 11.96 19.47 -2.79
N HIS A 8 10.74 19.41 -2.26
CA HIS A 8 9.54 20.01 -2.84
C HIS A 8 8.74 20.74 -1.74
N PRO A 9 9.26 21.88 -1.24
CA PRO A 9 8.63 22.60 -0.13
C PRO A 9 7.30 23.25 -0.48
N ASP A 10 7.01 23.40 -1.78
CA ASP A 10 5.78 23.91 -2.37
C ASP A 10 4.65 22.87 -2.44
N ARG A 11 4.91 21.62 -2.03
CA ARG A 11 3.97 20.50 -2.18
C ARG A 11 3.56 19.91 -0.85
N GLU A 12 2.29 19.55 -0.78
CA GLU A 12 1.77 18.70 0.29
C GLU A 12 1.97 17.21 -0.08
N PHE A 13 2.45 16.42 0.88
CA PHE A 13 2.63 14.99 0.70
C PHE A 13 1.64 14.23 1.57
N ILE A 14 0.89 13.34 0.93
CA ILE A 14 -0.07 12.45 1.58
C ILE A 14 0.46 11.02 1.47
N LEU A 15 0.49 10.30 2.59
CA LEU A 15 0.84 8.89 2.61
C LEU A 15 -0.40 8.06 2.32
N ILE A 16 -0.36 7.23 1.28
CA ILE A 16 -1.44 6.30 0.96
C ILE A 16 -1.02 4.89 1.38
N MET A 17 -1.86 4.19 2.12
CA MET A 17 -1.59 2.83 2.60
C MET A 17 -2.86 2.00 2.75
N GLY A 18 -2.71 0.68 2.86
CA GLY A 18 -3.82 -0.22 3.19
C GLY A 18 -4.05 -0.34 4.69
N ALA A 19 -5.26 -0.77 5.08
CA ALA A 19 -5.64 -1.06 6.46
C ALA A 19 -4.71 -2.08 7.15
N ASP A 20 -4.16 -3.02 6.38
CA ASP A 20 -3.14 -3.98 6.82
C ASP A 20 -1.87 -3.30 7.33
N ASN A 21 -1.45 -2.22 6.69
CA ASN A 21 -0.30 -1.44 7.12
C ASN A 21 -0.63 -0.53 8.32
N LEU A 22 -1.87 -0.03 8.42
CA LEU A 22 -2.28 0.82 9.54
C LEU A 22 -2.16 0.05 10.87
N ALA A 23 -2.53 -1.23 10.88
CA ALA A 23 -2.41 -2.10 12.06
C ALA A 23 -0.98 -2.22 12.60
N THR A 24 0.04 -2.00 11.76
CA THR A 24 1.46 -2.06 12.15
C THR A 24 2.13 -0.69 12.18
N LEU A 25 1.40 0.41 11.96
CA LEU A 25 1.98 1.76 11.86
C LEU A 25 2.76 2.17 13.11
N SER A 26 2.31 1.77 14.31
CA SER A 26 3.00 2.03 15.58
C SER A 26 4.40 1.41 15.66
N GLN A 27 4.68 0.40 14.84
CA GLN A 27 5.98 -0.27 14.73
C GLN A 27 6.92 0.44 13.74
N TRP A 28 6.43 1.41 12.97
CA TRP A 28 7.22 2.11 11.97
C TRP A 28 8.17 3.11 12.64
N LYS A 29 9.35 3.28 12.05
CA LYS A 29 10.30 4.29 12.48
C LYS A 29 9.68 5.69 12.41
N ASP A 30 9.79 6.43 13.50
CA ASP A 30 9.27 7.80 13.64
C ASP A 30 7.77 7.93 13.33
N TYR A 31 6.94 6.91 13.60
CA TYR A 31 5.51 6.92 13.28
C TYR A 31 4.77 8.13 13.86
N LYS A 32 5.14 8.62 15.06
CA LYS A 32 4.57 9.84 15.64
C LYS A 32 4.78 11.06 14.74
N VAL A 33 5.96 11.19 14.13
CA VAL A 33 6.24 12.27 13.18
C VAL A 33 5.41 12.12 11.90
N LEU A 34 5.12 10.87 11.49
CA LEU A 34 4.21 10.62 10.38
C LEU A 34 2.80 11.12 10.72
N LEU A 35 2.29 10.72 11.89
CA LEU A 35 0.98 11.10 12.40
C LEU A 35 0.82 12.60 12.66
N GLU A 36 1.89 13.30 13.03
CA GLU A 36 1.87 14.74 13.31
C GLU A 36 2.01 15.60 12.05
N LYS A 37 2.88 15.19 11.10
CA LYS A 37 3.29 16.07 10.00
C LYS A 37 2.66 15.76 8.65
N TYR A 38 2.06 14.58 8.48
CA TYR A 38 1.56 14.14 7.19
C TYR A 38 0.15 13.60 7.31
N ARG A 39 -0.66 13.85 6.28
CA ARG A 39 -1.95 13.20 6.11
C ARG A 39 -1.74 11.77 5.64
N ILE A 40 -2.55 10.86 6.17
CA ILE A 40 -2.50 9.43 5.86
C ILE A 40 -3.86 9.00 5.35
N PHE A 41 -3.92 8.52 4.11
CA PHE A 41 -5.13 7.94 3.52
C PHE A 41 -5.06 6.42 3.59
N VAL A 42 -6.06 5.84 4.25
CA VAL A 42 -6.12 4.41 4.51
C VAL A 42 -7.24 3.78 3.69
N TYR A 43 -6.86 2.81 2.86
CA TYR A 43 -7.76 2.01 2.04
C TYR A 43 -8.20 0.73 2.77
N PRO A 44 -9.49 0.36 2.71
CA PRO A 44 -9.98 -0.86 3.34
C PRO A 44 -9.36 -2.11 2.72
N ARG A 45 -9.02 -3.09 3.56
CA ARG A 45 -8.54 -4.41 3.15
C ARG A 45 -9.37 -5.51 3.81
N PRO A 46 -9.81 -6.54 3.08
CA PRO A 46 -10.48 -7.70 3.67
C PRO A 46 -9.64 -8.32 4.79
N GLY A 47 -10.28 -8.61 5.93
CA GLY A 47 -9.60 -9.19 7.11
C GLY A 47 -8.85 -8.19 8.00
N TYR A 48 -8.82 -6.90 7.65
CA TYR A 48 -8.17 -5.85 8.43
C TYR A 48 -9.20 -4.77 8.80
N PRO A 49 -10.03 -5.01 9.84
CA PRO A 49 -10.95 -3.99 10.33
C PRO A 49 -10.12 -2.80 10.82
N VAL A 50 -10.53 -1.59 10.41
CA VAL A 50 -9.95 -0.38 10.97
C VAL A 50 -10.89 0.10 12.05
N ASP A 51 -10.35 0.22 13.27
CA ASP A 51 -11.07 0.84 14.37
C ASP A 51 -11.37 2.30 14.04
N GLU A 52 -12.60 2.74 14.25
CA GLU A 52 -12.95 4.15 14.09
C GLU A 52 -12.21 5.03 15.11
N ASP A 53 -11.79 4.47 16.24
CA ASP A 53 -10.98 5.16 17.24
C ASP A 53 -9.52 5.35 16.79
N ALA A 54 -9.09 4.65 15.72
CA ALA A 54 -7.83 4.92 15.04
C ALA A 54 -7.83 6.22 14.24
N LYS A 55 -8.93 7.00 14.25
CA LYS A 55 -9.02 8.36 13.71
C LYS A 55 -8.13 9.31 14.53
N HIS A 56 -6.82 9.26 14.28
CA HIS A 56 -5.94 10.38 14.59
C HIS A 56 -6.30 11.56 13.68
N LEU A 57 -6.04 12.82 14.10
CA LEU A 57 -6.39 14.03 13.35
C LEU A 57 -6.00 14.00 11.85
N ASN A 58 -4.94 13.26 11.53
CA ASN A 58 -4.33 13.20 10.21
C ASN A 58 -4.58 11.88 9.45
N ILE A 59 -5.37 10.95 10.01
CA ILE A 59 -5.75 9.70 9.32
C ILE A 59 -7.16 9.85 8.75
N SER A 60 -7.29 9.62 7.44
CA SER A 60 -8.57 9.60 6.74
C SER A 60 -8.82 8.21 6.18
N LEU A 61 -9.91 7.59 6.63
CA LEU A 61 -10.42 6.35 6.07
C LEU A 61 -11.25 6.69 4.84
N HIS A 62 -10.91 6.08 3.71
CA HIS A 62 -11.61 6.33 2.45
C HIS A 62 -12.40 5.10 2.02
N GLU A 63 -13.65 5.33 1.64
CA GLU A 63 -14.43 4.33 0.93
C GLU A 63 -13.81 4.10 -0.44
N ALA A 64 -13.36 2.88 -0.67
CA ALA A 64 -12.79 2.45 -1.93
C ALA A 64 -13.17 1.00 -2.20
N PRO A 65 -13.20 0.57 -3.47
CA PRO A 65 -13.46 -0.83 -3.80
C PRO A 65 -12.50 -1.75 -3.06
N MET A 66 -13.03 -2.79 -2.42
CA MET A 66 -12.19 -3.82 -1.82
C MET A 66 -11.49 -4.60 -2.92
N VAL A 67 -10.16 -4.56 -2.89
CA VAL A 67 -9.33 -5.26 -3.86
C VAL A 67 -8.75 -6.52 -3.19
N GLU A 68 -9.16 -7.69 -3.67
CA GLU A 68 -8.71 -9.00 -3.19
C GLU A 68 -7.40 -9.49 -3.83
N ILE A 69 -6.70 -8.63 -4.59
CA ILE A 69 -5.39 -8.94 -5.15
C ILE A 69 -4.26 -8.55 -4.18
N SER A 70 -3.26 -9.43 -4.06
CA SER A 70 -2.01 -9.16 -3.37
C SER A 70 -0.81 -9.61 -4.18
N SER A 71 0.35 -8.99 -3.94
CA SER A 71 1.59 -9.40 -4.59
C SER A 71 2.00 -10.83 -4.22
N SER A 72 1.69 -11.30 -3.00
CA SER A 72 1.93 -12.69 -2.59
C SER A 72 1.11 -13.67 -3.43
N PHE A 73 -0.19 -13.42 -3.56
CA PHE A 73 -1.08 -14.21 -4.43
C PHE A 73 -0.55 -14.29 -5.87
N ILE A 74 -0.10 -13.16 -6.43
CA ILE A 74 0.45 -13.10 -7.80
C ILE A 74 1.73 -13.94 -7.91
N ARG A 75 2.70 -13.74 -7.00
CA ARG A 75 3.98 -14.47 -7.04
C ARG A 75 3.77 -15.97 -6.87
N ASP A 76 2.96 -16.40 -5.91
CA ASP A 76 2.68 -17.81 -5.65
C ASP A 76 1.93 -18.45 -6.83
N SER A 77 1.00 -17.72 -7.46
CA SER A 77 0.30 -18.19 -8.66
C SER A 77 1.24 -18.36 -9.86
N ILE A 78 2.16 -17.42 -10.06
CA ILE A 78 3.19 -17.53 -11.12
C ILE A 78 4.11 -18.72 -10.85
N LYS A 79 4.53 -18.93 -9.61
CA LYS A 79 5.34 -20.08 -9.20
C LYS A 79 4.63 -21.41 -9.45
N GLN A 80 3.30 -21.44 -9.30
CA GLN A 80 2.45 -22.59 -9.62
C GLN A 80 2.17 -22.73 -11.13
N GLY A 81 2.74 -21.89 -11.99
CA GLY A 81 2.54 -21.94 -13.44
C GLY A 81 1.20 -21.36 -13.93
N LYS A 82 0.47 -20.62 -13.08
CA LYS A 82 -0.81 -20.00 -13.46
C LYS A 82 -0.61 -18.75 -14.30
N ASP A 83 -1.56 -18.47 -15.18
CA ASP A 83 -1.60 -17.25 -16.00
C ASP A 83 -2.19 -16.08 -15.21
N MET A 84 -1.38 -15.02 -15.01
CA MET A 84 -1.73 -13.82 -14.25
C MET A 84 -1.86 -12.56 -15.13
N ARG A 85 -2.03 -12.69 -16.46
CA ARG A 85 -2.09 -11.55 -17.40
C ARG A 85 -3.19 -10.54 -17.10
N PHE A 86 -4.33 -10.99 -16.59
CA PHE A 86 -5.46 -10.11 -16.26
C PHE A 86 -5.36 -9.46 -14.88
N PHE A 87 -4.37 -9.87 -14.09
CA PHE A 87 -4.13 -9.36 -12.74
C PHE A 87 -3.06 -8.27 -12.69
N LEU A 88 -2.39 -7.99 -13.82
CA LEU A 88 -1.25 -7.09 -13.92
C LEU A 88 -1.35 -6.25 -15.19
N PRO A 89 -0.78 -5.02 -15.19
CA PRO A 89 -0.55 -4.31 -16.44
C PRO A 89 0.28 -5.18 -17.42
N PRO A 90 -0.06 -5.23 -18.73
CA PRO A 90 0.58 -6.15 -19.67
C PRO A 90 2.11 -6.10 -19.66
N ARG A 91 2.67 -4.89 -19.66
CA ARG A 91 4.14 -4.68 -19.63
C ARG A 91 4.81 -5.22 -18.35
N VAL A 92 4.10 -5.23 -17.22
CA VAL A 92 4.62 -5.77 -15.95
C VAL A 92 4.66 -7.30 -16.03
N TYR A 93 3.60 -7.93 -16.54
CA TYR A 93 3.55 -9.37 -16.71
C TYR A 93 4.62 -9.88 -17.70
N GLU A 94 4.75 -9.22 -18.85
CA GLU A 94 5.81 -9.51 -19.83
C GLU A 94 7.21 -9.41 -19.22
N TYR A 95 7.45 -8.37 -18.41
CA TYR A 95 8.72 -8.16 -17.73
C TYR A 95 9.04 -9.31 -16.75
N ILE A 96 8.05 -9.73 -15.96
CA ILE A 96 8.19 -10.85 -15.03
C ILE A 96 8.57 -12.14 -15.76
N LEU A 97 7.88 -12.45 -16.87
CA LEU A 97 8.18 -13.63 -17.68
C LEU A 97 9.58 -13.57 -18.31
N LYS A 98 9.94 -12.42 -18.90
CA LYS A 98 11.24 -12.21 -19.56
C LYS A 98 12.41 -12.35 -18.59
N LYS A 99 12.23 -11.91 -17.34
CA LYS A 99 13.26 -11.99 -16.29
C LYS A 99 13.22 -13.29 -15.49
N GLY A 100 12.22 -14.15 -15.72
CA GLY A 100 12.05 -15.39 -14.97
C GLY A 100 11.76 -15.18 -13.49
N PHE A 101 11.18 -14.04 -13.10
CA PHE A 101 10.88 -13.80 -11.69
C PHE A 101 9.76 -14.72 -11.18
N TYR A 102 9.91 -15.14 -9.93
CA TYR A 102 8.93 -15.94 -9.18
C TYR A 102 8.65 -17.34 -9.75
N ARG A 103 9.50 -17.82 -10.66
CA ARG A 103 9.56 -19.23 -11.06
C ARG A 103 10.40 -20.03 -10.07
#